data_AF-M2BBV1-F1
#
_entry.id   AF-M2BBV1-F1
#
_cell.length_a   1.000
_cell.length_b   1.000
_cell.length_c   1.000
_cell.angle_alpha   90.00
_cell.angle_beta   90.00
_cell.angle_gamma   90.00
#
_symmetry.space_group_name_H-M   'P 1'
#
loop_
_entity.id
_entity.type
_entity.pdbx_description
1 polymer ?
#
loop_
_entity_poly.entity_id
_entity_poly.type
_entity_poly.pdbx_seq_one_letter_code
_entity_poly.pdbx_strand_id
1 'polypeptide(L)' 'MTELKGLLENKPCFIVLEKPQLIFSIIQQDGEKIKVKYSGSKAKELKDKLKGSYVKIYGRYISDKIFIAENIVKL' A
#
# COMPACT_ATOMS: atom_id res chain seq x y z
N MET A 1 -10.41 -8.08 10.28
CA MET A 1 -9.37 -7.75 9.28
C MET A 1 -10.04 -6.91 8.21
N THR A 2 -9.53 -5.71 7.91
CA THR A 2 -10.19 -4.78 6.98
C THR A 2 -9.58 -4.92 5.59
N GLU A 3 -10.40 -4.87 4.54
CA GLU A 3 -9.94 -4.82 3.16
C GLU A 3 -10.01 -3.39 2.60
N LEU A 4 -9.05 -3.06 1.76
CA LEU A 4 -8.92 -1.77 1.08
C LEU A 4 -8.65 -2.04 -0.40
N LYS A 5 -9.34 -1.36 -1.30
CA LYS A 5 -9.12 -1.46 -2.74
C LYS A 5 -8.86 -0.08 -3.34
N GLY A 6 -7.95 0.00 -4.30
CA GLY A 6 -7.71 1.24 -5.01
C GLY A 6 -6.61 1.12 -6.05
N LEU A 7 -6.52 2.16 -6.89
CA LEU A 7 -5.48 2.30 -7.89
C LEU A 7 -4.23 2.87 -7.23
N LEU A 8 -3.08 2.23 -7.43
CA LEU A 8 -1.82 2.73 -6.86
C LEU A 8 -1.38 4.02 -7.57
N GLU A 9 -1.14 5.09 -6.80
CA GLU A 9 -0.69 6.37 -7.33
C GLU A 9 0.80 6.29 -7.73
N ASN A 10 1.16 6.99 -8.82
CA ASN A 10 2.45 6.87 -9.49
C ASN A 10 3.60 7.49 -8.68
N LYS A 11 4.10 6.76 -7.66
CA LYS A 11 5.45 6.82 -7.02
C LYS A 11 5.40 6.13 -5.64
N PRO A 12 5.46 4.80 -5.57
CA PRO A 12 5.65 4.12 -4.29
C PRO A 12 7.05 4.45 -3.73
N CYS A 13 7.09 5.00 -2.51
CA CYS A 13 8.31 5.35 -1.80
C CYS A 13 8.78 4.13 -0.99
N PHE A 14 10.04 3.75 -1.16
CA PHE A 14 10.63 2.63 -0.45
C PHE A 14 11.71 3.16 0.48
N ILE A 15 11.64 2.76 1.74
CA ILE A 15 12.51 3.25 2.80
C ILE A 15 13.13 2.03 3.49
N VAL A 16 14.44 2.08 3.74
CA VAL A 16 15.18 1.08 4.51
C VAL A 16 15.84 1.81 5.67
N LEU A 17 15.31 1.59 6.89
CA LEU A 17 15.92 2.11 8.12
C LEU A 17 16.42 0.93 8.99
N GLU A 18 15.52 0.00 9.33
CA GLU A 18 15.87 -1.26 10.04
C GLU A 18 15.17 -2.48 9.43
N LYS A 19 13.93 -2.28 8.93
CA LYS A 19 13.19 -3.24 8.12
C LYS A 19 12.77 -2.57 6.81
N PRO A 20 12.71 -3.30 5.69
CA PRO A 20 12.25 -2.72 4.43
C PRO A 20 10.77 -2.33 4.53
N GLN A 21 10.49 -1.04 4.26
CA GLN A 21 9.16 -0.45 4.30
C GLN A 21 8.77 0.08 2.92
N LEU A 22 7.52 -0.13 2.55
CA LEU A 22 6.91 0.39 1.34
C LEU A 22 5.77 1.33 1.74
N ILE A 23 5.88 2.59 1.35
CA ILE A 23 4.86 3.62 1.60
C ILE A 23 4.35 4.12 0.25
N PHE A 24 3.06 4.03 0.03
CA PHE A 24 2.42 4.45 -1.21
C PHE A 24 1.02 4.98 -0.95
N SER A 25 0.46 5.70 -1.91
CA SER A 25 -0.92 6.14 -1.85
C SER A 25 -1.73 5.34 -2.85
N ILE A 26 -2.99 5.06 -2.50
CA ILE A 26 -3.97 4.54 -3.44
C ILE A 26 -5.13 5.52 -3.57
N ILE A 27 -5.76 5.51 -4.75
CA ILE A 27 -7.00 6.23 -5.02
C ILE A 27 -8.14 5.20 -5.02
N GLN A 28 -9.08 5.36 -4.10
CA GLN A 28 -10.28 4.51 -4.03
C GLN A 28 -11.29 4.88 -5.14
N GLN A 29 -12.32 4.07 -5.32
CA GLN A 29 -13.36 4.31 -6.34
C GLN A 29 -14.12 5.62 -6.12
N ASP A 30 -14.25 6.06 -4.86
CA ASP A 30 -14.88 7.33 -4.48
C ASP A 30 -13.95 8.56 -4.73
N GLY A 31 -12.72 8.33 -5.18
CA GLY A 31 -11.70 9.37 -5.37
C GLY A 31 -10.89 9.69 -4.12
N GLU A 32 -11.21 9.08 -2.98
CA GLU A 32 -10.47 9.25 -1.74
C GLU A 32 -9.03 8.70 -1.84
N LYS A 33 -8.07 9.45 -1.29
CA LYS A 33 -6.66 9.08 -1.26
C LYS A 33 -6.27 8.54 0.10
N ILE A 34 -5.84 7.27 0.13
CA ILE A 34 -5.37 6.61 1.36
C ILE A 34 -3.87 6.34 1.27
N LYS A 35 -3.13 6.71 2.32
CA LYS A 35 -1.72 6.38 2.46
C LYS A 35 -1.57 5.00 3.11
N VAL A 36 -0.89 4.10 2.41
CA VAL A 36 -0.66 2.72 2.81
C VAL A 36 0.80 2.56 3.23
N LYS A 37 1.03 1.93 4.38
CA LYS A 37 2.36 1.54 4.85
C LYS A 37 2.42 0.03 4.98
N TYR A 38 3.37 -0.58 4.30
CA TYR A 38 3.70 -2.00 4.40
C TYR A 38 5.10 -2.14 4.95
N SER A 39 5.31 -3.04 5.90
CA SER A 39 6.63 -3.36 6.45
C SER A 39 6.88 -4.86 6.29
N GLY A 40 7.89 -5.24 5.53
CA GLY A 40 8.20 -6.65 5.29
C GLY A 40 9.24 -6.86 4.21
N SER A 41 9.94 -8.00 4.26
CA SER A 41 11.05 -8.31 3.34
C SER A 41 10.66 -8.27 1.86
N LYS A 42 9.37 -8.47 1.55
CA LYS A 42 8.81 -8.39 0.18
C LYS A 42 8.49 -6.96 -0.29
N ALA A 43 8.72 -5.93 0.53
CA ALA A 43 8.39 -4.54 0.21
C ALA A 43 9.05 -4.04 -1.09
N LYS A 44 10.29 -4.47 -1.36
CA LYS A 44 11.01 -4.13 -2.60
C LYS A 44 10.35 -4.78 -3.83
N GLU A 45 10.03 -6.07 -3.75
CA GLU A 45 9.39 -6.79 -4.86
C GLU A 45 7.97 -6.27 -5.13
N LEU A 46 7.22 -5.96 -4.08
CA LEU A 46 5.88 -5.38 -4.19
C LEU A 46 5.92 -3.99 -4.86
N LYS A 47 6.93 -3.17 -4.59
CA LYS A 47 7.09 -1.86 -5.25
C LYS A 47 7.06 -1.98 -6.78
N ASP A 48 7.86 -2.89 -7.31
CA ASP A 48 7.97 -3.11 -8.76
C ASP A 48 6.72 -3.79 -9.34
N LYS A 49 6.14 -4.76 -8.62
CA LYS A 49 4.93 -5.48 -9.07
C LYS A 49 3.66 -4.63 -9.10
N LEU A 50 3.51 -3.69 -8.17
CA LEU A 50 2.27 -2.94 -7.96
C LEU A 50 2.20 -1.62 -8.74
N LYS A 51 3.27 -1.21 -9.43
CA LYS A 51 3.33 0.04 -10.19
C LYS A 51 2.20 0.11 -11.23
N GLY A 52 1.37 1.16 -11.16
CA GLY A 52 0.26 1.40 -12.09
C GLY A 52 -0.85 0.34 -12.08
N SER A 53 -0.90 -0.50 -11.04
CA SER A 53 -1.88 -1.59 -10.93
C SER A 53 -2.98 -1.25 -9.93
N TYR A 54 -4.16 -1.83 -10.14
CA TYR A 54 -5.20 -1.84 -9.13
C TYR A 54 -4.86 -2.90 -8.07
N VAL A 55 -5.00 -2.55 -6.79
CA VAL A 55 -4.51 -3.40 -5.69
C VAL A 55 -5.60 -3.60 -4.65
N LYS A 56 -5.59 -4.78 -4.04
CA LYS A 56 -6.37 -5.13 -2.86
C LYS A 56 -5.42 -5.32 -1.68
N ILE A 57 -5.64 -4.59 -0.61
CA ILE A 57 -4.76 -4.52 0.56
C ILE A 57 -5.55 -4.98 1.78
N TYR A 58 -4.95 -5.84 2.58
CA TYR A 58 -5.52 -6.34 3.83
C TYR A 58 -4.70 -5.83 5.00
N GLY A 59 -5.39 -5.37 6.04
CA GLY A 59 -4.75 -4.87 7.25
C GLY A 59 -5.70 -4.06 8.11
N ARG A 60 -5.22 -2.92 8.60
CA ARG A 60 -5.95 -2.05 9.54
C ARG A 60 -5.62 -0.58 9.37
N TYR A 61 -6.61 0.26 9.64
CA TYR A 61 -6.39 1.70 9.80
C TYR A 61 -5.70 1.98 11.13
N ILE A 62 -4.74 2.91 11.10
CA ILE A 62 -4.16 3.50 12.32
C ILE A 62 -4.53 4.98 12.47
N SER A 63 -5.07 5.57 11.41
CA SER A 63 -5.60 6.92 11.35
C SER A 63 -6.53 7.02 10.13
N ASP A 64 -7.36 8.06 10.09
CA ASP A 64 -8.37 8.33 9.06
C ASP A 64 -7.83 8.15 7.63
N LYS A 65 -6.58 8.54 7.38
CA LYS A 65 -5.93 8.47 6.05
C LYS A 65 -4.70 7.56 5.99
N ILE A 66 -4.44 6.77 7.04
CA ILE A 66 -3.26 5.89 7.12
C ILE A 66 -3.66 4.45 7.40
N PHE A 67 -3.34 3.58 6.44
CA PHE A 67 -3.60 2.15 6.49
C PHE A 67 -2.29 1.37 6.62
N ILE A 68 -2.22 0.48 7.60
CA ILE A 68 -1.12 -0.48 7.74
C ILE A 68 -1.49 -1.75 7.00
N ALA A 69 -0.74 -2.05 5.95
CA ALA A 69 -0.90 -3.25 5.15
C ALA A 69 -0.14 -4.43 5.77
N GLU A 70 -0.84 -5.55 5.91
CA GLU A 70 -0.27 -6.85 6.27
C GLU A 70 -0.08 -7.73 5.03
N ASN A 71 -1.02 -7.63 4.08
CA ASN A 71 -0.94 -8.35 2.80
C ASN A 71 -1.45 -7.47 1.65
N ILE A 72 -0.84 -7.59 0.48
CA ILE A 72 -1.17 -6.81 -0.71
C ILE A 72 -1.25 -7.76 -1.91
N VAL A 73 -2.38 -7.71 -2.62
CA VAL A 73 -2.69 -8.53 -3.79
C VAL A 73 -2.93 -7.62 -4.98
N LYS A 74 -2.30 -7.91 -6.12
CA LYS A 74 -2.56 -7.24 -7.39
C LYS A 74 -3.83 -7.81 -8.03
N LEU A 75 -4.68 -6.93 -8.56
CA LEU A 75 -5.88 -7.28 -9.34
C LEU A 75 -5.61 -7.13 -10.85
#